data_AF-A0A1M6LXW4-F1
#
_entry.id   AF-A0A1M6LXW4-F1
#
_cell.length_a   1.000
_cell.length_b   1.000
_cell.length_c   1.000
_cell.angle_alpha   90.00
_cell.angle_beta   90.00
_cell.angle_gamma   90.00
#
_symmetry.space_group_name_H-M   'P 1'
#
loop_
_entity.id
_entity.type
_entity.pdbx_description
1 polymer ?
#
loop_
_entity_poly.entity_id
_entity_poly.type
_entity_poly.pdbx_seq_one_letter_code
_entity_poly.pdbx_strand_id
1 'polypeptide(L)'
;MYRAIHGEIALTPIVGPNDIFNRYLTEDAPFGLVTWSSIAKLAGIDTPTIDAIVNIYSVAHETNWWEKGRTTEDLGINEMSVEEIKEYLKTGVKEARKVIPI
;
A
#
# COMPACT_ATOMS: atom_id res chain seq x y z
N MET A 1 -1.06 16.09 -15.64
CA MET A 1 -0.08 15.23 -14.94
C MET A 1 1.35 15.47 -15.38
N TYR A 2 1.68 15.43 -16.69
CA TYR A 2 3.04 15.70 -17.17
C TYR A 2 3.62 17.04 -16.66
N ARG A 3 2.90 18.16 -16.84
CA ARG A 3 3.34 19.49 -16.39
C ARG A 3 3.61 19.57 -14.89
N ALA A 4 2.73 19.00 -14.08
CA ALA A 4 2.86 18.95 -12.63
C ALA A 4 4.18 18.31 -12.15
N ILE A 5 4.68 17.30 -12.85
CA ILE A 5 5.93 16.61 -12.49
C ILE A 5 7.17 17.31 -13.08
N HIS A 6 7.01 18.18 -14.08
CA HIS A 6 8.10 18.81 -14.84
C HIS A 6 8.20 20.32 -14.58
N GLY A 7 7.97 20.75 -13.34
CA GLY A 7 8.19 22.15 -12.93
C GLY A 7 7.02 23.09 -13.28
N GLU A 8 5.80 22.70 -12.90
CA GLU A 8 4.65 23.60 -13.00
C GLU A 8 4.78 24.75 -12.00
N ILE A 9 4.68 26.00 -12.50
CA ILE A 9 4.89 27.22 -11.70
C ILE A 9 3.98 27.29 -10.47
N ALA A 10 2.79 26.70 -10.57
CA ALA A 10 1.83 26.65 -9.46
C ALA A 10 2.27 25.72 -8.31
N LEU A 11 3.18 24.78 -8.57
CA LEU A 11 3.69 23.83 -7.58
C LEU A 11 5.05 24.25 -7.02
N THR A 12 5.74 25.21 -7.63
CA THR A 12 7.03 25.76 -7.14
C THR A 12 7.01 26.26 -5.70
N PRO A 13 5.90 26.81 -5.15
CA PRO A 13 5.84 27.19 -3.73
C PRO A 13 5.76 26.00 -2.76
N ILE A 14 5.47 24.79 -3.25
CA ILE A 14 5.35 23.59 -2.42
C ILE A 14 6.76 23.12 -2.09
N VAL A 15 7.13 23.28 -0.82
CA VAL A 15 8.41 22.81 -0.29
C VAL A 15 8.31 21.34 0.09
N GLY A 16 9.42 20.63 -0.13
CA GLY A 16 9.58 19.27 0.38
C GLY A 16 9.62 19.24 1.92
N PRO A 17 9.49 18.05 2.51
CA PRO A 17 9.58 17.88 3.94
C PRO A 17 11.01 18.22 4.42
N ASN A 18 11.11 18.92 5.56
CA ASN A 18 12.39 19.25 6.18
C ASN A 18 12.88 18.18 7.16
N ASP A 19 12.12 17.11 7.34
CA ASP A 19 12.38 16.05 8.30
C ASP A 19 11.86 14.71 7.76
N ILE A 20 12.52 13.63 8.15
CA ILE A 20 12.20 12.28 7.67
C ILE A 20 10.95 11.69 8.34
N PHE A 21 10.48 12.24 9.47
CA PHE A 21 9.24 11.81 10.12
C PHE A 21 8.01 12.58 9.63
N ASN A 22 8.14 13.34 8.54
CA ASN A 22 7.00 14.03 7.93
C ASN A 22 5.93 13.02 7.44
N ARG A 23 4.67 13.49 7.39
CA ARG A 23 3.52 12.70 6.92
C ARG A 23 3.75 12.03 5.57
N TYR A 24 4.43 12.69 4.62
CA TYR A 24 4.73 12.08 3.32
C TYR A 24 5.47 10.75 3.44
N LEU A 25 6.27 10.56 4.50
CA LEU A 25 7.05 9.36 4.69
C LEU A 25 6.38 8.41 5.69
N THR A 26 5.84 8.97 6.77
CA THR A 26 5.18 8.19 7.85
C THR A 26 3.79 7.68 7.47
N GLU A 27 3.17 8.19 6.40
CA GLU A 27 1.91 7.69 5.85
C GLU A 27 2.12 6.82 4.60
N ASP A 28 2.89 7.30 3.62
CA ASP A 28 3.00 6.64 2.31
C ASP A 28 3.70 5.27 2.40
N ALA A 29 4.67 5.09 3.30
CA ALA A 29 5.31 3.80 3.48
C ALA A 29 4.37 2.74 4.10
N PRO A 30 3.82 2.94 5.31
CA PRO A 30 2.99 1.92 5.95
C PRO A 30 1.62 1.74 5.29
N PHE A 31 0.99 2.79 4.77
CA PHE A 31 -0.37 2.71 4.24
C PHE A 31 -0.45 2.74 2.72
N GLY A 32 0.60 3.21 2.05
CA GLY A 32 0.74 3.12 0.60
C GLY A 32 1.52 1.88 0.19
N LEU A 33 2.85 1.93 0.35
CA LEU A 33 3.78 0.96 -0.23
C LEU A 33 3.61 -0.45 0.34
N VAL A 34 3.51 -0.60 1.67
CA VAL A 34 3.30 -1.91 2.30
C VAL A 34 1.95 -2.50 1.87
N THR A 35 0.88 -1.68 1.89
CA THR A 35 -0.45 -2.09 1.41
C THR A 35 -0.41 -2.56 -0.04
N TRP A 36 0.25 -1.81 -0.92
CA TRP A 36 0.37 -2.17 -2.34
C TRP A 36 1.17 -3.47 -2.54
N SER A 37 2.28 -3.65 -1.84
CA SER A 37 3.06 -4.90 -1.87
C SER A 37 2.22 -6.08 -1.35
N SER A 38 1.47 -5.90 -0.27
CA SER A 38 0.58 -6.93 0.29
C SER A 38 -0.52 -7.35 -0.69
N ILE A 39 -1.16 -6.39 -1.36
CA ILE A 39 -2.19 -6.66 -2.38
C ILE A 39 -1.57 -7.37 -3.59
N ALA A 40 -0.38 -6.95 -4.02
CA ALA A 40 0.31 -7.58 -5.15
C ALA A 40 0.68 -9.04 -4.86
N LYS A 41 1.16 -9.34 -3.64
CA LYS A 41 1.42 -10.71 -3.16
C LYS A 41 0.18 -11.58 -3.22
N LEU A 42 -0.97 -11.08 -2.75
CA LEU A 42 -2.26 -11.78 -2.87
C LEU A 42 -2.62 -12.06 -4.33
N ALA A 43 -2.32 -11.13 -5.24
CA ALA A 43 -2.54 -11.29 -6.67
C ALA A 43 -1.46 -12.13 -7.39
N GLY A 44 -0.44 -12.65 -6.68
CA GLY A 44 0.66 -13.40 -7.26
C GLY A 44 1.61 -12.57 -8.13
N ILE A 45 1.74 -11.27 -7.85
CA ILE A 45 2.57 -10.31 -8.58
C ILE A 45 3.75 -9.88 -7.69
N ASP A 46 4.96 -10.04 -8.20
CA ASP A 46 6.17 -9.58 -7.52
C ASP A 46 6.32 -8.05 -7.63
N THR A 47 6.67 -7.40 -6.52
CA THR A 47 6.91 -5.95 -6.45
C THR A 47 8.31 -5.61 -5.91
N PRO A 48 9.40 -6.10 -6.55
CA PRO A 48 10.75 -6.00 -6.00
C PRO A 48 11.20 -4.55 -5.75
N THR A 49 10.78 -3.60 -6.60
CA THR A 49 11.11 -2.18 -6.42
C THR A 49 10.38 -1.56 -5.23
N ILE A 50 9.10 -1.90 -5.01
CA ILE A 50 8.34 -1.42 -3.85
C ILE A 50 8.98 -1.98 -2.58
N ASP A 51 9.28 -3.28 -2.57
CA ASP A 51 9.87 -3.96 -1.42
C ASP A 51 11.25 -3.37 -1.06
N ALA A 52 12.07 -3.07 -2.07
CA ALA A 52 13.35 -2.38 -1.86
C ALA A 52 13.18 -0.98 -1.25
N ILE A 53 12.20 -0.21 -1.72
CA ILE A 53 11.92 1.13 -1.17
C ILE A 53 11.44 1.03 0.28
N VAL A 54 10.52 0.10 0.60
CA VAL A 54 10.05 -0.11 1.98
C VAL A 54 11.20 -0.50 2.91
N ASN A 55 12.16 -1.30 2.44
CA ASN A 55 13.35 -1.64 3.20
C ASN A 55 14.22 -0.41 3.50
N ILE A 56 14.45 0.46 2.51
CA ILE A 56 15.19 1.73 2.71
C ILE A 56 14.46 2.62 3.73
N TYR A 57 13.14 2.74 3.60
CA TYR A 57 12.32 3.51 4.54
C TYR A 57 12.39 2.95 5.97
N SER A 58 12.40 1.63 6.11
CA SER A 58 12.45 0.97 7.41
C SER A 58 13.77 1.25 8.13
N VAL A 59 14.88 1.26 7.38
CA VAL A 59 16.21 1.66 7.90
C VAL A 59 16.21 3.13 8.29
N ALA A 60 15.71 4.02 7.41
CA ALA A 60 15.71 5.46 7.66
C ALA A 60 14.88 5.87 8.90
N HIS A 61 13.76 5.17 9.16
CA HIS A 61 12.89 5.43 10.33
C HIS A 61 13.22 4.57 11.54
N GLU A 62 14.25 3.72 11.47
CA GLU A 62 14.58 2.72 12.50
C GLU A 62 13.33 1.92 12.94
N THR A 63 12.46 1.60 11.98
CA THR A 63 11.14 1.02 12.22
C THR A 63 10.86 -0.06 11.18
N ASN A 64 10.47 -1.25 11.61
CA ASN A 64 10.05 -2.29 10.69
C ASN A 64 8.64 -2.00 10.13
N TRP A 65 8.57 -1.41 8.94
CA TRP A 65 7.29 -1.10 8.30
C TRP A 65 6.55 -2.32 7.77
N TRP A 66 7.22 -3.47 7.61
CA TRP A 66 6.53 -4.71 7.27
C TRP A 66 5.65 -5.24 8.39
N GLU A 67 6.01 -4.95 9.65
CA GLU A 67 5.22 -5.33 10.83
C GLU A 67 4.17 -4.30 11.19
N LYS A 68 4.45 -3.00 10.97
CA LYS A 68 3.57 -1.89 11.37
C LYS A 68 2.67 -1.36 10.24
N GLY A 69 3.01 -1.68 9.00
CA GLY A 69 2.25 -1.26 7.82
C GLY A 69 0.95 -2.04 7.69
N ARG A 70 0.06 -1.52 6.84
CA ARG A 70 -1.27 -2.12 6.65
C ARG A 70 -1.22 -3.20 5.58
N THR A 71 -1.72 -4.38 5.92
CA THR A 71 -1.68 -5.58 5.08
C THR A 71 -3.07 -5.98 4.59
N THR A 72 -3.14 -6.98 3.73
CA THR A 72 -4.38 -7.63 3.27
C THR A 72 -5.18 -8.25 4.42
N GLU A 73 -4.50 -8.65 5.49
CA GLU A 73 -5.06 -9.15 6.74
C GLU A 73 -5.78 -8.03 7.49
N ASP A 74 -5.14 -6.87 7.64
CA ASP A 74 -5.72 -5.67 8.27
C ASP A 74 -6.89 -5.08 7.47
N LEU A 75 -6.92 -5.34 6.16
CA LEU A 75 -8.04 -4.98 5.28
C LEU A 75 -9.15 -6.04 5.30
N GLY A 76 -8.90 -7.23 5.87
CA GLY A 76 -9.86 -8.32 5.93
C GLY A 76 -10.20 -8.90 4.55
N ILE A 77 -9.21 -8.93 3.65
CA ILE A 77 -9.31 -9.46 2.27
C ILE A 77 -8.30 -10.57 1.97
N ASN A 78 -7.43 -10.94 2.92
CA ASN A 78 -6.36 -11.94 2.71
C ASN A 78 -6.87 -13.31 2.20
N GLU A 79 -8.09 -13.69 2.58
CA GLU A 79 -8.68 -14.97 2.17
C GLU A 79 -9.50 -14.89 0.87
N MET A 80 -9.55 -13.71 0.23
CA MET A 80 -10.30 -13.51 -1.01
C MET A 80 -9.40 -13.67 -2.23
N SER A 81 -9.95 -14.28 -3.27
CA SER A 81 -9.40 -14.18 -4.62
C SER A 81 -9.52 -12.76 -5.18
N VAL A 82 -8.73 -12.46 -6.22
CA VAL A 82 -8.77 -11.15 -6.90
C VAL A 82 -10.17 -10.87 -7.48
N GLU A 83 -10.86 -11.91 -7.95
CA GLU A 83 -12.22 -11.84 -8.47
C GLU A 83 -13.23 -11.48 -7.37
N GLU A 84 -13.14 -12.13 -6.21
CA GLU A 84 -13.98 -11.82 -5.04
C GLU A 84 -13.73 -10.41 -4.52
N ILE A 85 -12.48 -9.94 -4.51
CA ILE A 85 -12.15 -8.55 -4.14
C ILE A 85 -12.80 -7.57 -5.11
N LYS A 86 -12.70 -7.82 -6.43
CA LYS A 86 -13.31 -6.95 -7.45
C LYS A 86 -14.82 -6.88 -7.30
N GLU A 87 -15.47 -7.98 -6.96
CA GLU A 87 -16.91 -8.00 -6.74
C GLU A 87 -17.28 -7.30 -5.44
N TYR A 88 -16.58 -7.60 -4.34
CA TYR A 88 -16.76 -6.96 -3.05
C TYR A 88 -16.65 -5.42 -3.14
N LEU A 89 -15.67 -4.91 -3.90
CA LEU A 89 -15.51 -3.47 -4.10
C LEU A 89 -16.66 -2.81 -4.87
N LYS A 90 -17.41 -3.57 -5.67
CA LYS A 90 -18.58 -3.06 -6.42
C LYS A 90 -19.87 -3.16 -5.63
N THR A 91 -20.06 -4.26 -4.91
CA THR A 91 -21.34 -4.60 -4.25
C THR A 91 -21.36 -4.25 -2.77
N GLY A 92 -20.19 -4.15 -2.13
CA GLY A 92 -20.06 -4.05 -0.68
C GLY A 92 -20.40 -5.35 0.06
N VAL A 93 -20.66 -6.46 -0.64
CA VAL A 93 -21.04 -7.75 -0.07
C VAL A 93 -19.85 -8.70 -0.09
N LYS A 94 -19.49 -9.25 1.07
CA LYS A 94 -18.51 -10.34 1.16
C LYS A 94 -19.25 -11.66 0.91
N GLU A 95 -18.84 -12.42 -0.10
CA GLU A 95 -19.37 -13.77 -0.31
C GLU A 95 -19.17 -14.60 0.97
N ALA A 96 -20.24 -15.25 1.43
CA ALA A 96 -20.18 -16.06 2.63
C ALA A 96 -19.32 -17.30 2.37
N ARG A 97 -18.39 -17.59 3.28
CA ARG A 97 -17.49 -18.75 3.22
C ARG A 97 -18.29 -20.00 2.84
N LYS A 98 -17.94 -20.65 1.71
CA LYS A 98 -18.40 -22.02 1.43
C LYS A 98 -17.77 -22.93 2.47
N VAL A 99 -18.47 -23.17 3.57
CA VAL A 99 -18.13 -24.26 4.49
C VAL A 99 -18.36 -25.55 3.72
N ILE A 100 -17.29 -26.14 3.18
CA ILE A 100 -17.34 -27.49 2.64
C ILE A 100 -17.54 -28.41 3.84
N PRO A 101 -18.69 -29.10 3.98
CA PRO A 101 -18.84 -30.09 5.04
C PRO A 101 -17.88 -31.24 4.73
N ILE A 102 -17.16 -31.68 5.75
CA ILE A 102 -16.36 -32.91 5.73
C ILE A 102 -17.33 -34.09 5.78
#